data_AF-A0A968HFE1-F1
#
_entry.id   AF-A0A968HFE1-F1
#
_cell.length_a   1.000
_cell.length_b   1.000
_cell.length_c   1.000
_cell.angle_alpha   90.00
_cell.angle_beta   90.00
_cell.angle_gamma   90.00
#
_symmetry.space_group_name_H-M   'P 1'
#
loop_
_entity.id
_entity.type
_entity.pdbx_description
1 polymer ?
#
loop_
_entity_poly.entity_id
_entity_poly.type
_entity_poly.pdbx_seq_one_letter_code
_entity_poly.pdbx_strand_id
1 'polypeptide(L)'
;MGAFLWCFGSAGAEQADWKVLQQSTYGDTWSYDAASVKNTEGNTVLVRTRTQSSEYLYEIDCKNRKARLLEGAGAAGSAWFNIAGADELLYKAVCP
;
A
#
# COMPACT_ATOMS: atom_id res chain seq x y z
N MET A 1 43.77 -7.09 -16.00
CA MET A 1 42.50 -7.33 -15.27
C MET A 1 41.85 -5.99 -14.99
N GLY A 2 40.81 -5.64 -15.74
CA GLY A 2 39.96 -4.46 -15.49
C GLY A 2 38.55 -4.96 -15.24
N ALA A 3 38.09 -4.79 -14.01
CA ALA A 3 36.79 -5.20 -13.51
C ALA A 3 35.66 -4.29 -14.04
N PHE A 4 34.50 -4.89 -14.30
CA PHE A 4 33.12 -4.48 -13.92
C PHE A 4 32.68 -3.03 -14.27
N LEU A 5 31.47 -2.71 -14.73
CA LEU A 5 30.16 -3.25 -14.40
C LEU A 5 29.21 -3.06 -15.62
N TRP A 6 28.38 -4.06 -15.86
CA TRP A 6 27.08 -3.90 -16.50
C TRP A 6 26.25 -2.86 -15.76
N CYS A 7 26.11 -1.65 -16.30
CA CYS A 7 24.95 -0.82 -16.03
C CYS A 7 23.90 -1.12 -17.09
N PHE A 8 23.24 -2.26 -16.94
CA PHE A 8 21.90 -2.41 -17.51
C PHE A 8 21.01 -1.38 -16.82
N GLY A 9 20.85 -0.24 -17.49
CA GLY A 9 19.72 0.65 -17.26
C GLY A 9 18.45 -0.08 -17.65
N SER A 10 17.87 -0.83 -16.71
CA SER A 10 16.48 -1.28 -16.79
C SER A 10 15.58 -0.10 -16.44
N ALA A 11 15.43 0.82 -17.40
CA ALA A 11 14.30 1.73 -17.43
C ALA A 11 13.05 0.90 -17.81
N GLY A 12 12.06 0.84 -16.93
CA GLY A 12 10.76 0.21 -17.22
C GLY A 12 10.44 -1.04 -16.40
N ALA A 13 10.71 -1.04 -15.11
CA ALA A 13 9.82 -1.68 -14.16
C ALA A 13 9.40 -0.58 -13.20
N GLU A 14 8.11 -0.25 -13.15
CA GLU A 14 7.52 0.46 -12.02
C GLU A 14 7.85 -0.36 -10.77
N GLN A 15 9.00 -0.03 -10.16
CA GLN A 15 9.58 -0.83 -9.11
C GLN A 15 8.72 -0.59 -7.87
N ALA A 16 7.93 -1.58 -7.48
CA ALA A 16 7.14 -1.50 -6.28
C ALA A 16 8.04 -1.11 -5.09
N ASP A 17 7.70 -0.02 -4.42
CA ASP A 17 8.40 0.56 -3.29
C ASP A 17 7.68 0.17 -2.00
N TRP A 18 7.83 -1.10 -1.62
CA TRP A 18 7.17 -1.65 -0.45
C TRP A 18 7.75 -1.08 0.85
N LYS A 19 6.93 -0.33 1.59
CA LYS A 19 7.23 0.21 2.92
C LYS A 19 6.49 -0.58 3.99
N VAL A 20 7.21 -0.96 5.05
CA VAL A 20 6.63 -1.72 6.17
C VAL A 20 5.83 -0.79 7.08
N LEU A 21 4.57 -1.13 7.35
CA LEU A 21 3.71 -0.45 8.33
C LEU A 21 3.82 -1.08 9.70
N GLN A 22 3.78 -2.41 9.73
CA GLN A 22 3.82 -3.18 10.96
C GLN A 22 4.53 -4.50 10.72
N GLN A 23 5.34 -4.92 11.70
CA GLN A 23 5.94 -6.23 11.74
C GLN A 23 5.63 -6.86 13.10
N SER A 24 4.94 -8.00 13.09
CA SER A 24 4.63 -8.78 14.29
C SER A 24 5.87 -9.55 14.74
N THR A 25 5.93 -9.87 16.04
CA THR A 25 7.00 -10.70 16.62
C THR A 25 7.12 -12.08 15.97
N TYR A 26 6.03 -12.60 15.40
CA TYR A 26 5.96 -13.91 14.75
C TYR A 26 6.29 -13.88 13.24
N GLY A 27 6.70 -12.74 12.71
CA GLY A 27 7.15 -12.60 11.32
C GLY A 27 6.08 -12.11 10.32
N ASP A 28 4.82 -11.98 10.74
CA ASP A 28 3.80 -11.33 9.93
C ASP A 28 4.19 -9.88 9.65
N THR A 29 4.36 -9.55 8.38
CA THR A 29 4.69 -8.20 7.95
C THR A 29 3.53 -7.66 7.13
N TRP A 30 3.07 -6.48 7.49
CA TRP A 30 2.12 -5.71 6.70
C TRP A 30 2.82 -4.49 6.13
N SER A 31 2.72 -4.32 4.81
CA SER A 31 3.41 -3.28 4.05
C SER A 31 2.47 -2.63 3.05
N TYR A 32 2.80 -1.42 2.63
CA TYR A 32 2.14 -0.73 1.51
C TYR A 32 3.13 -0.44 0.40
N ASP A 33 2.65 -0.40 -0.83
CA ASP A 33 3.45 0.00 -1.98
C ASP A 33 3.34 1.52 -2.16
N ALA A 34 4.40 2.25 -1.84
CA ALA A 34 4.43 3.71 -1.97
C ALA A 34 4.39 4.15 -3.44
N ALA A 35 4.86 3.33 -4.37
CA ALA A 35 4.79 3.61 -5.81
C ALA A 35 3.36 3.53 -6.35
N SER A 36 2.50 2.70 -5.73
CA SER A 36 1.08 2.58 -6.07
C SER A 36 0.21 3.70 -5.46
N VAL A 37 0.74 4.53 -4.57
CA VAL A 37 -0.04 5.60 -3.92
C VAL A 37 -0.46 6.63 -4.97
N LYS A 38 -1.76 6.71 -5.24
CA LYS A 38 -2.33 7.62 -6.23
C LYS A 38 -3.55 8.34 -5.66
N ASN A 39 -3.52 9.66 -5.70
CA ASN A 39 -4.70 10.48 -5.41
C ASN A 39 -5.72 10.31 -6.53
N THR A 40 -7.00 10.17 -6.17
CA THR A 40 -8.12 10.12 -7.11
C THR A 40 -9.02 11.35 -6.95
N GLU A 41 -9.93 11.54 -7.91
CA GLU A 41 -10.95 12.57 -7.83
C GLU A 41 -11.85 12.32 -6.61
N GLY A 42 -11.94 13.32 -5.70
CA GLY A 42 -12.73 13.21 -4.48
C GLY A 42 -11.92 13.22 -3.17
N ASN A 43 -10.63 13.54 -3.21
CA ASN A 43 -9.77 13.60 -2.01
C ASN A 43 -9.59 12.21 -1.34
N THR A 44 -9.60 11.17 -2.18
CA THR A 44 -9.31 9.79 -1.77
C THR A 44 -8.00 9.32 -2.39
N VAL A 45 -7.37 8.34 -1.75
CA VAL A 45 -6.06 7.80 -2.11
C VAL A 45 -6.21 6.31 -2.34
N LEU A 46 -5.77 5.85 -3.52
CA LEU A 46 -5.59 4.43 -3.81
C LEU A 46 -4.20 3.99 -3.37
N VAL A 47 -4.13 2.88 -2.65
CA VAL A 47 -2.87 2.29 -2.21
C VAL A 47 -2.97 0.77 -2.17
N ARG A 48 -1.96 0.11 -2.71
CA ARG A 48 -1.79 -1.34 -2.56
C ARG A 48 -1.10 -1.66 -1.25
N THR A 49 -1.61 -2.67 -0.56
CA THR A 49 -0.99 -3.22 0.64
C THR A 49 -0.84 -4.72 0.51
N ARG A 50 0.11 -5.28 1.24
CA ARG A 50 0.32 -6.72 1.30
C ARG A 50 0.60 -7.18 2.71
N THR A 51 0.06 -8.33 3.05
CA THR A 51 0.48 -9.15 4.19
C THR A 51 1.33 -10.31 3.68
N GLN A 52 1.80 -11.18 4.57
CA GLN A 52 2.60 -12.36 4.19
C GLN A 52 1.88 -13.27 3.18
N SER A 53 0.54 -13.32 3.20
CA SER A 53 -0.25 -14.28 2.42
C SER A 53 -1.24 -13.65 1.45
N SER A 54 -1.38 -12.32 1.44
CA SER A 54 -2.43 -11.66 0.64
C SER A 54 -2.06 -10.24 0.25
N GLU A 55 -2.52 -9.83 -0.93
CA GLU A 55 -2.48 -8.45 -1.39
C GLU A 55 -3.88 -7.84 -1.40
N TYR A 56 -3.94 -6.54 -1.15
CA TYR A 56 -5.17 -5.78 -1.01
C TYR A 56 -5.02 -4.42 -1.68
N LEU A 57 -6.08 -3.97 -2.34
CA LEU A 57 -6.18 -2.59 -2.84
C LEU A 57 -7.14 -1.81 -1.94
N TYR A 58 -6.62 -0.77 -1.29
CA TYR A 58 -7.40 0.14 -0.46
C TYR A 58 -7.67 1.43 -1.22
N GLU A 59 -8.89 1.95 -1.04
CA GLU A 59 -9.19 3.35 -1.30
C GLU A 59 -9.49 4.04 0.02
N ILE A 60 -8.77 5.13 0.30
CA ILE A 60 -8.79 5.82 1.60
C ILE A 60 -9.27 7.25 1.38
N ASP A 61 -10.38 7.61 1.98
CA ASP A 61 -10.87 8.98 2.03
C ASP A 61 -10.15 9.73 3.15
N CYS A 62 -9.19 10.58 2.75
CA CYS A 62 -8.36 11.32 3.70
C CYS A 62 -9.15 12.36 4.51
N LYS A 63 -10.28 12.84 3.97
CA LYS A 63 -11.11 13.92 4.55
C LYS A 63 -12.07 13.39 5.62
N ASN A 64 -12.74 12.30 5.33
CA ASN A 64 -13.75 11.66 6.16
C ASN A 64 -13.16 10.56 7.05
N ARG A 65 -11.87 10.23 6.85
CA ARG A 65 -11.12 9.21 7.60
C ARG A 65 -11.79 7.83 7.51
N LYS A 66 -12.14 7.46 6.28
CA LYS A 66 -12.76 6.18 5.94
C LYS A 66 -11.90 5.44 4.92
N ALA A 67 -11.99 4.13 4.91
CA ALA A 67 -11.34 3.29 3.90
C ALA A 67 -12.34 2.31 3.32
N ARG A 68 -12.08 1.81 2.12
CA ARG A 68 -12.77 0.66 1.53
C ARG A 68 -11.76 -0.24 0.85
N LEU A 69 -12.04 -1.54 0.88
CA LEU A 69 -11.29 -2.55 0.15
C LEU A 69 -11.89 -2.70 -1.25
N LEU A 70 -11.06 -2.50 -2.27
CA LEU A 70 -11.42 -2.69 -3.67
C LEU A 70 -11.00 -4.07 -4.18
N GLU A 71 -9.86 -4.58 -3.72
CA GLU A 71 -9.34 -5.91 -4.06
C GLU A 71 -8.81 -6.62 -2.82
N GLY A 72 -8.90 -7.95 -2.80
CA GLY A 72 -8.40 -8.82 -1.72
C GLY A 72 -9.49 -9.52 -0.90
N ALA A 73 -9.07 -10.32 0.08
CA ALA A 73 -9.98 -11.02 0.98
C ALA A 73 -10.78 -10.01 1.82
N GLY A 74 -12.12 -10.02 1.69
CA GLY A 74 -12.99 -9.05 2.35
C GLY A 74 -13.39 -7.85 1.48
N ALA A 75 -12.96 -7.78 0.21
CA ALA A 75 -13.45 -6.78 -0.75
C ALA A 75 -14.91 -6.99 -1.20
N ALA A 76 -15.62 -7.97 -0.62
CA ALA A 76 -17.02 -8.26 -0.89
C ALA A 76 -17.91 -7.12 -0.35
N GLY A 77 -18.05 -6.06 -1.14
CA GLY A 77 -19.04 -5.00 -0.92
C GLY A 77 -18.54 -3.57 -1.11
N SER A 78 -17.24 -3.33 -1.37
CA SER A 78 -16.64 -1.98 -1.55
C SER A 78 -17.15 -0.92 -0.57
N ALA A 79 -17.54 -1.36 0.63
CA ALA A 79 -18.24 -0.52 1.61
C ALA A 79 -17.20 0.30 2.37
N TRP A 80 -17.52 1.56 2.59
CA TRP A 80 -16.69 2.44 3.41
C TRP A 80 -16.81 2.04 4.88
N PHE A 81 -15.67 1.75 5.51
CA PHE A 81 -15.53 1.50 6.94
C PHE A 81 -14.68 2.59 7.59
N ASN A 82 -14.84 2.76 8.90
CA ASN A 82 -14.04 3.72 9.67
C ASN A 82 -12.64 3.14 9.89
N ILE A 83 -11.62 3.98 9.73
CA ILE A 83 -10.22 3.62 9.93
C ILE A 83 -9.95 3.46 11.43
N ALA A 84 -9.46 2.28 11.85
CA ALA A 84 -9.13 1.99 13.23
C ALA A 84 -7.98 0.98 13.34
N GLY A 85 -7.21 1.02 14.43
CA GLY A 85 -6.19 0.00 14.71
C GLY A 85 -5.06 0.03 13.67
N ALA A 86 -4.82 -1.10 12.99
CA ALA A 86 -3.76 -1.20 11.99
C ALA A 86 -3.97 -0.21 10.83
N ASP A 87 -5.21 -0.02 10.37
CA ASP A 87 -5.53 0.90 9.27
C ASP A 87 -5.12 2.36 9.55
N GLU A 88 -4.97 2.75 10.83
CA GLU A 88 -4.48 4.07 11.20
C GLU A 88 -3.02 4.30 10.78
N LEU A 89 -2.21 3.25 10.76
CA LEU A 89 -0.81 3.33 10.30
C LEU A 89 -0.77 3.62 8.79
N LEU A 90 -1.61 2.91 8.03
CA LEU A 90 -1.74 3.12 6.59
C LEU A 90 -2.26 4.54 6.29
N TYR A 91 -3.31 4.98 6.98
CA TYR A 91 -3.87 6.33 6.84
C TYR A 91 -2.80 7.41 7.05
N LYS A 92 -2.06 7.34 8.16
CA LYS A 92 -0.99 8.30 8.46
C LYS A 92 0.15 8.28 7.43
N ALA A 93 0.37 7.14 6.78
CA ALA A 93 1.42 7.00 5.78
C ALA A 93 1.03 7.60 4.41
N VAL A 94 -0.25 7.60 4.05
CA VAL A 94 -0.71 8.01 2.70
C VAL A 94 -1.56 9.27 2.66
N CYS A 95 -2.11 9.71 3.79
CA CYS A 95 -2.88 10.94 3.94
C CYS A 95 -2.10 11.96 4.79
N PRO A 96 -1.27 12.83 4.16
CA PRO A 96 -0.52 13.89 4.86
C PRO A 96 -1.41 15.06 5.31
#